data_AF-A0A7X0ZDS6-F1
#
_entry.id   AF-A0A7X0ZDS6-F1
#
_cell.length_a   1.000
_cell.length_b   1.000
_cell.length_c   1.000
_cell.angle_alpha   90.00
_cell.angle_beta   90.00
_cell.angle_gamma   90.00
#
_symmetry.space_group_name_H-M   'P 1'
#
loop_
_entity.id
_entity.type
_entity.pdbx_description
1 polymer ?
#
loop_
_entity_poly.entity_id
_entity_poly.type
_entity_poly.pdbx_seq_one_letter_code
_entity_poly.pdbx_strand_id
1 'polypeptide(L)'
;MESAMKIERKLREGNYEEADLLRYLSHNSITVVYNTLHEIAYKKIKTNGIIMKVTEIASSKNEISSKGLGVLTMRIVAIATLNELNLNTFYNSLDEDEKKLAEGVFS
;
A
#
# COMPACT_ATOMS: atom_id res chain seq x y z
N MET A 1 -14.41 11.43 11.04
CA MET A 1 -13.28 10.65 10.50
C MET A 1 -12.42 10.22 11.68
N GLU A 2 -11.97 8.95 11.75
CA GLU A 2 -11.08 8.49 12.83
C GLU A 2 -9.73 9.22 12.75
N SER A 3 -9.07 9.45 13.88
CA SER A 3 -7.73 10.04 13.87
C SER A 3 -6.69 9.02 13.38
N ALA A 4 -5.61 9.50 12.75
CA ALA A 4 -4.51 8.64 12.29
C ALA A 4 -3.95 7.76 13.41
N MET A 5 -3.75 8.32 14.61
CA MET A 5 -3.30 7.57 15.80
C MET A 5 -4.24 6.42 16.18
N LYS A 6 -5.56 6.62 16.08
CA LYS A 6 -6.53 5.55 16.38
C LYS A 6 -6.45 4.44 15.33
N ILE A 7 -6.29 4.81 14.06
CA ILE A 7 -6.15 3.85 12.95
C ILE A 7 -4.87 3.03 13.12
N GLU A 8 -3.72 3.67 13.37
CA GLU A 8 -2.44 3.01 13.62
C GLU A 8 -2.51 2.02 14.78
N ARG A 9 -3.22 2.38 15.85
CA ARG A 9 -3.46 1.50 16.98
C ARG A 9 -4.28 0.28 16.56
N LYS A 10 -5.39 0.46 15.85
CA LYS A 10 -6.24 -0.64 15.35
C LYS A 10 -5.44 -1.59 14.45
N LEU A 11 -4.64 -1.06 13.53
CA LEU A 11 -3.75 -1.86 12.66
C LEU A 11 -2.79 -2.71 13.49
N ARG A 12 -2.07 -2.08 14.43
CA ARG A 12 -1.10 -2.79 15.30
C ARG A 12 -1.73 -3.87 16.18
N GLU A 13 -2.94 -3.61 16.68
CA GLU A 13 -3.68 -4.54 17.54
C GLU A 13 -4.41 -5.62 16.73
N GLY A 14 -4.41 -5.56 15.39
CA GLY A 14 -5.20 -6.48 14.56
C GLY A 14 -6.71 -6.29 14.71
N ASN A 15 -7.16 -5.16 15.23
CA ASN A 15 -8.56 -4.86 15.53
C ASN A 15 -9.20 -4.09 14.37
N TYR A 16 -9.34 -4.76 13.23
CA TYR A 16 -9.93 -4.20 12.03
C TYR A 16 -10.64 -5.29 11.23
N GLU A 17 -11.60 -4.87 10.40
CA GLU A 17 -12.21 -5.71 9.38
C GLU A 17 -11.70 -5.32 7.98
N GLU A 18 -11.99 -6.14 6.97
CA GLU A 18 -11.63 -5.83 5.58
C GLU A 18 -12.14 -4.43 5.14
N ALA A 19 -13.37 -4.07 5.53
CA ALA A 19 -13.95 -2.77 5.21
C ALA A 19 -13.16 -1.60 5.81
N ASP A 20 -12.54 -1.81 6.98
CA ASP A 20 -11.67 -0.80 7.60
C ASP A 20 -10.39 -0.62 6.75
N LEU A 21 -9.75 -1.71 6.34
CA LEU A 21 -8.54 -1.66 5.50
C LEU A 21 -8.80 -0.97 4.16
N LEU A 22 -9.91 -1.27 3.49
CA LEU A 22 -10.31 -0.62 2.23
C LEU A 22 -10.51 0.90 2.41
N ARG A 23 -11.10 1.30 3.55
CA ARG A 23 -11.27 2.71 3.92
C ARG A 23 -9.91 3.37 4.18
N TYR A 24 -9.00 2.68 4.87
CA TYR A 24 -7.68 3.21 5.21
C TYR A 24 -6.75 3.33 3.99
N LEU A 25 -6.84 2.42 3.01
CA LEU A 25 -6.16 2.53 1.72
C LEU A 25 -6.61 3.75 0.88
N SER A 26 -7.80 4.29 1.17
CA SER A 26 -8.35 5.47 0.50
C SER A 26 -8.18 6.76 1.31
N HIS A 27 -7.38 6.71 2.39
CA HIS A 27 -7.25 7.84 3.31
C HIS A 27 -6.31 8.92 2.76
N ASN A 28 -6.60 10.19 3.04
CA ASN A 28 -5.78 11.33 2.62
C ASN A 28 -4.40 11.41 3.30
N SER A 29 -4.11 10.52 4.24
CA SER A 29 -2.87 10.53 5.02
C SER A 29 -1.97 9.45 4.47
N ILE A 30 -0.82 9.85 3.93
CA ILE A 30 0.20 8.94 3.39
C ILE A 30 0.61 7.91 4.44
N THR A 31 0.81 8.35 5.70
CA THR A 31 1.18 7.46 6.81
C THR A 31 0.11 6.38 7.07
N VAL A 32 -1.17 6.74 7.02
CA VAL A 32 -2.25 5.76 7.19
C VAL A 32 -2.24 4.73 6.05
N VAL A 33 -2.11 5.19 4.80
CA VAL A 33 -2.06 4.30 3.63
C VAL A 33 -0.84 3.38 3.71
N TYR A 34 0.33 3.94 4.02
CA TYR A 34 1.59 3.20 4.19
C TYR A 34 1.48 2.11 5.26
N ASN A 35 1.01 2.45 6.46
CA ASN A 35 0.84 1.49 7.55
C ASN A 35 -0.18 0.41 7.21
N THR A 36 -1.23 0.76 6.44
CA THR A 36 -2.24 -0.20 5.98
C THR A 36 -1.64 -1.19 4.97
N LEU A 37 -0.87 -0.70 4.00
CA LEU A 37 -0.14 -1.55 3.04
C LEU A 37 0.85 -2.48 3.75
N HIS A 38 1.55 -1.98 4.77
CA HIS A 38 2.43 -2.79 5.61
C HIS A 38 1.69 -3.90 6.34
N GLU A 39 0.57 -3.58 6.98
CA GLU A 39 -0.23 -4.58 7.70
C GLU A 39 -0.77 -5.65 6.74
N ILE A 40 -1.24 -5.26 5.54
CA ILE A 40 -1.69 -6.18 4.49
C ILE A 40 -0.57 -7.14 4.07
N ALA A 41 0.63 -6.62 3.81
CA ALA A 41 1.80 -7.42 3.45
C ALA A 41 2.22 -8.36 4.58
N TYR A 42 2.26 -7.85 5.81
CA TYR A 42 2.67 -8.59 7.01
C TYR A 42 1.71 -9.74 7.33
N LYS A 43 0.40 -9.48 7.31
CA LYS A 43 -0.65 -10.48 7.58
C LYS A 43 -1.03 -11.31 6.35
N LYS A 44 -0.44 -11.04 5.19
CA LYS A 44 -0.71 -11.70 3.91
C LYS A 44 -2.20 -11.69 3.53
N ILE A 45 -2.86 -10.54 3.66
CA ILE A 45 -4.30 -10.37 3.40
C ILE A 45 -4.54 -10.31 1.88
N LYS A 46 -5.34 -11.23 1.33
CA LYS A 46 -5.51 -11.43 -0.12
C LYS A 46 -6.98 -11.49 -0.58
N THR A 47 -7.85 -10.69 0.02
CA THR A 47 -9.24 -10.61 -0.47
C THR A 47 -9.28 -9.86 -1.81
N ASN A 48 -10.30 -10.13 -2.63
CA ASN A 48 -10.43 -9.51 -3.95
C ASN A 48 -10.51 -7.97 -3.85
N GLY A 49 -11.21 -7.45 -2.85
CA GLY A 49 -11.31 -6.00 -2.62
C GLY A 49 -9.95 -5.38 -2.32
N ILE A 50 -9.17 -6.01 -1.44
CA ILE A 50 -7.84 -5.53 -1.06
C ILE A 50 -6.88 -5.57 -2.25
N ILE A 51 -6.82 -6.69 -2.96
CA ILE A 51 -5.94 -6.83 -4.14
C ILE A 51 -6.29 -5.76 -5.19
N MET A 52 -7.58 -5.57 -5.49
CA MET A 52 -8.03 -4.56 -6.45
C MET A 52 -7.61 -3.16 -5.99
N LYS A 53 -7.80 -2.83 -4.71
CA LYS A 53 -7.47 -1.50 -4.20
C LYS A 53 -5.98 -1.22 -4.18
N VAL A 54 -5.16 -2.19 -3.79
CA VAL A 54 -3.69 -2.06 -3.85
C VAL A 54 -3.21 -1.98 -5.30
N THR A 55 -3.83 -2.71 -6.22
CA THR A 55 -3.57 -2.62 -7.66
C THR A 55 -3.87 -1.23 -8.22
N GLU A 56 -4.97 -0.60 -7.81
CA GLU A 56 -5.27 0.79 -8.20
C GLU A 56 -4.13 1.74 -7.79
N ILE A 57 -3.64 1.64 -6.55
CA ILE A 57 -2.53 2.46 -6.04
C ILE A 57 -1.23 2.16 -6.82
N ALA A 58 -0.93 0.89 -7.08
CA ALA A 58 0.25 0.49 -7.86
C ALA A 58 0.21 0.98 -9.32
N SER A 59 -0.99 1.11 -9.88
CA SER A 59 -1.21 1.50 -11.28
C SER A 59 -1.22 3.01 -11.52
N SER A 60 -1.18 3.85 -10.48
CA SER A 60 -1.42 5.29 -10.55
C SER A 60 -0.28 6.13 -11.17
N LYS A 61 0.28 5.69 -12.32
CA LYS A 61 1.33 6.42 -13.08
C LYS A 61 0.90 7.84 -13.52
N ASN A 62 -0.41 8.14 -13.53
CA ASN A 62 -0.96 9.36 -14.14
C ASN A 62 -1.21 10.55 -13.20
N GLU A 63 -1.00 10.47 -11.89
CA GLU A 63 -1.14 11.64 -10.99
C GLU A 63 0.20 12.37 -10.68
N ILE A 64 1.30 11.90 -11.27
CA ILE A 64 2.67 12.37 -11.00
C ILE A 64 2.85 13.87 -11.37
N SER A 65 2.06 14.39 -12.31
CA SER A 65 2.14 15.80 -12.72
C SER A 65 1.49 16.79 -11.75
N SER A 66 0.76 16.33 -10.73
CA SER A 66 0.01 17.22 -9.80
C SER A 66 0.21 16.93 -8.31
N LYS A 67 0.75 15.75 -7.97
CA LYS A 67 0.94 15.31 -6.58
C LYS A 67 2.36 14.78 -6.46
N GLY A 68 3.23 15.50 -5.74
CA GLY A 68 4.69 15.32 -5.72
C GLY A 68 5.22 13.98 -5.18
N LEU A 69 6.44 13.98 -4.63
CA LEU A 69 7.22 12.78 -4.22
C LEU A 69 6.42 11.71 -3.44
N GLY A 70 5.42 12.10 -2.65
CA GLY A 70 4.58 11.16 -1.88
C GLY A 70 3.77 10.16 -2.72
N VAL A 71 3.36 10.51 -3.95
CA VAL A 71 2.60 9.59 -4.82
C VAL A 71 3.50 8.52 -5.43
N LEU A 72 4.73 8.90 -5.80
CA LEU A 72 5.73 7.94 -6.27
C LEU A 72 6.06 6.91 -5.17
N THR A 73 6.28 7.38 -3.94
CA THR A 73 6.56 6.51 -2.80
C THR A 73 5.41 5.54 -2.53
N MET A 74 4.15 5.99 -2.57
CA MET A 74 3.00 5.10 -2.34
C MET A 74 2.80 4.07 -3.45
N ARG A 75 3.06 4.44 -4.71
CA ARG A 75 3.06 3.47 -5.81
C ARG A 75 4.08 2.36 -5.55
N ILE A 76 5.32 2.69 -5.21
CA ILE A 76 6.37 1.69 -4.95
C ILE A 76 6.00 0.78 -3.76
N VAL A 77 5.49 1.35 -2.66
CA VAL A 77 5.05 0.57 -1.49
C VAL A 77 3.89 -0.36 -1.86
N ALA A 78 2.93 0.08 -2.68
CA ALA A 78 1.84 -0.78 -3.15
C ALA A 78 2.33 -1.91 -4.05
N ILE A 79 3.30 -1.63 -4.94
CA ILE A 79 3.92 -2.66 -5.79
C ILE A 79 4.67 -3.69 -4.94
N ALA A 80 5.46 -3.23 -3.96
CA ALA A 80 6.13 -4.10 -3.00
C ALA A 80 5.10 -4.95 -2.24
N THR A 81 3.98 -4.37 -1.83
CA THR A 81 2.90 -5.07 -1.11
C THR A 81 2.34 -6.21 -1.97
N LEU A 82 2.06 -5.95 -3.26
CA LEU A 82 1.60 -6.99 -4.18
C LEU A 82 2.65 -8.09 -4.37
N ASN A 83 3.93 -7.72 -4.46
CA ASN A 83 5.04 -8.68 -4.54
C ASN A 83 5.12 -9.57 -3.30
N GLU A 84 4.97 -9.00 -2.10
CA GLU A 84 4.86 -9.74 -0.83
C GLU A 84 3.65 -10.70 -0.79
N LEU A 85 2.62 -10.40 -1.57
CA LEU A 85 1.45 -11.27 -1.75
C LEU A 85 1.61 -12.27 -2.92
N ASN A 86 2.79 -12.35 -3.55
CA ASN A 86 3.11 -13.17 -4.72
C ASN A 86 2.33 -12.76 -5.99
N LEU A 87 2.00 -11.47 -6.11
CA LEU A 87 1.30 -10.87 -7.26
C LEU A 87 2.28 -9.94 -8.01
N ASN A 88 3.23 -10.54 -8.71
CA ASN A 88 4.48 -9.86 -9.09
C ASN A 88 4.37 -9.07 -10.42
N THR A 89 3.17 -8.98 -11.02
CA THR A 89 2.98 -8.36 -12.35
C THR A 89 3.55 -6.94 -12.41
N PHE A 90 3.28 -6.11 -11.40
CA PHE A 90 3.80 -4.74 -11.37
C PHE A 90 5.29 -4.70 -11.05
N TYR A 91 5.75 -5.51 -10.11
CA TYR A 91 7.16 -5.58 -9.71
C TYR A 91 8.06 -5.97 -10.90
N ASN A 92 7.63 -6.95 -11.70
CA ASN A 92 8.35 -7.38 -12.89
C ASN A 92 8.44 -6.31 -13.99
N SER A 93 7.60 -5.27 -13.93
CA SER A 93 7.61 -4.14 -14.87
C SER A 93 8.45 -2.94 -14.41
N LEU A 94 8.99 -2.98 -13.19
CA LEU A 94 9.86 -1.96 -12.63
C LEU A 94 11.25 -2.02 -13.26
N ASP A 95 11.93 -0.87 -13.35
CA ASP A 95 13.37 -0.84 -13.61
C ASP A 95 14.18 -1.28 -12.37
N GLU A 96 15.49 -1.47 -12.54
CA GLU A 96 16.35 -2.00 -11.47
C GLU A 96 16.44 -1.07 -10.24
N ASP A 97 16.32 0.24 -10.41
CA ASP A 97 16.37 1.16 -9.28
C ASP A 97 15.02 1.19 -8.54
N GLU A 98 13.91 1.17 -9.27
CA GLU A 98 12.57 1.00 -8.70
C GLU A 98 12.43 -0.34 -7.96
N LYS A 99 13.01 -1.44 -8.46
CA LYS A 99 13.02 -2.74 -7.77
C LYS A 99 13.76 -2.68 -6.45
N LYS A 100 14.96 -2.08 -6.40
CA LYS A 100 15.71 -1.88 -5.16
C LYS A 100 14.90 -1.09 -4.13
N LEU A 101 14.19 -0.06 -4.59
CA LEU A 101 13.30 0.70 -3.72
C LEU A 101 12.16 -0.18 -3.18
N ALA A 102 11.52 -0.98 -4.03
CA ALA A 102 10.44 -1.89 -3.63
C ALA A 102 10.92 -2.97 -2.64
N GLU A 103 12.09 -3.54 -2.86
CA GLU A 103 12.72 -4.52 -1.95
C GLU A 103 13.03 -3.91 -0.58
N GLY A 104 13.48 -2.65 -0.56
CA GLY A 104 13.76 -1.92 0.68
C GLY A 104 12.54 -1.52 1.51
N VAL A 105 11.30 -1.74 1.02
CA VAL A 105 10.09 -1.37 1.76
C VAL A 105 9.86 -2.28 2.97
N PHE A 106 10.14 -3.58 2.83
CA PHE A 106 9.85 -4.60 3.83
C PHE A 106 11.11 -5.30 4.40
N SER A 107 12.30 -4.85 3.99
CA SER A 107 13.60 -5.34 4.45
C SER A 107 13.88 -5.03 5.91
#